data_AF-A0A4V3BY60-F1
#
_entry.id   AF-A0A4V3BY60-F1
#
_cell.length_a   1.000
_cell.length_b   1.000
_cell.length_c   1.000
_cell.angle_alpha   90.00
_cell.angle_beta   90.00
_cell.angle_gamma   90.00
#
_symmetry.space_group_name_H-M   'P 1'
#
loop_
_entity.id
_entity.type
_entity.pdbx_description
1 polymer ?
#
loop_
_entity_poly.entity_id
_entity_poly.type
_entity_poly.pdbx_seq_one_letter_code
_entity_poly.pdbx_strand_id
1 'polypeptide(L)'
;MTKTIYKLDWVAKCGLYCGNCKRLQAGKCGGCLENEKAVWCKIRSCCLENGLDTCADCSVSNPRECSKYQNLIASAFAFIFRSDRPASIDYIRKHGRRAFISLMTEQKQMVIRKGQSFK
;
A
#
# COMPACT_ATOMS: atom_id res chain seq x y z
N MET A 1 -17.83 -19.52 -12.40
CA MET A 1 -17.73 -18.18 -11.79
C MET A 1 -16.50 -18.13 -10.89
N THR A 2 -15.36 -17.64 -11.40
CA THR A 2 -14.15 -17.45 -10.58
C THR A 2 -14.37 -16.27 -9.65
N LYS A 3 -14.75 -16.56 -8.40
CA LYS A 3 -14.80 -15.60 -7.31
C LYS A 3 -13.38 -15.05 -7.13
N THR A 4 -13.12 -13.83 -7.60
CA THR A 4 -11.83 -13.17 -7.36
C THR A 4 -11.64 -13.08 -5.85
N ILE A 5 -10.79 -13.94 -5.29
CA ILE A 5 -10.41 -13.85 -3.88
C ILE A 5 -9.50 -12.63 -3.77
N TYR A 6 -10.09 -11.49 -3.42
CA TYR A 6 -9.34 -10.32 -3.02
C TYR A 6 -8.65 -10.64 -1.68
N LYS A 7 -7.38 -11.03 -1.75
CA LYS A 7 -6.56 -11.18 -0.55
C LYS A 7 -6.28 -9.79 0.02
N LEU A 8 -6.87 -9.48 1.16
CA LEU A 8 -6.60 -8.23 1.90
C LEU A 8 -5.10 -8.04 2.15
N ASP A 9 -4.40 -9.16 2.31
CA ASP A 9 -2.96 -9.30 2.50
C ASP A 9 -2.11 -8.72 1.36
N TRP A 10 -2.71 -8.48 0.19
CA TRP A 10 -2.03 -7.83 -0.93
C TRP A 10 -2.01 -6.31 -0.83
N VAL A 11 -2.68 -5.72 0.15
CA VAL A 11 -2.49 -4.31 0.50
C VAL A 11 -1.27 -4.19 1.39
N ALA A 12 -0.20 -3.61 0.85
CA ALA A 12 1.03 -3.36 1.57
C ALA A 12 0.83 -2.38 2.72
N LYS A 13 1.71 -2.48 3.73
CA LYS A 13 1.68 -1.59 4.90
C LYS A 13 1.67 -0.10 4.54
N CYS A 14 2.30 0.27 3.42
CA CYS A 14 2.39 1.64 2.91
C CYS A 14 1.30 2.05 1.90
N GLY A 15 0.21 1.30 1.76
CA GLY A 15 -0.89 1.69 0.85
C GLY A 15 -0.62 1.40 -0.64
N LEU A 16 0.27 0.44 -0.93
CA LEU A 16 0.41 -0.14 -2.27
C LEU A 16 -0.48 -1.39 -2.39
N TYR A 17 -1.20 -1.55 -3.49
CA TYR A 17 -1.85 -2.80 -3.85
C TYR A 17 -0.91 -3.70 -4.67
N CYS A 18 -0.32 -4.69 -4.02
CA CYS A 18 0.60 -5.64 -4.65
C CYS A 18 -0.10 -6.59 -5.63
N GLY A 19 -1.43 -6.73 -5.60
CA GLY A 19 -2.17 -7.61 -6.50
C GLY A 19 -2.01 -7.24 -7.99
N ASN A 20 -1.62 -6.00 -8.29
CA ASN A 20 -1.28 -5.52 -9.63
C ASN A 20 0.23 -5.52 -9.92
N CYS A 21 1.06 -6.04 -9.02
CA CYS A 21 2.51 -6.17 -9.21
C CYS A 21 2.84 -7.46 -9.99
N LYS A 22 3.44 -7.31 -11.17
CA LYS A 22 3.86 -8.45 -12.01
C LYS A 22 4.77 -9.44 -11.29
N ARG A 23 5.61 -8.98 -10.36
CA ARG A 23 6.52 -9.86 -9.60
C ARG A 23 5.78 -10.74 -8.60
N LEU A 24 4.76 -10.20 -7.91
CA LEU A 24 3.89 -11.00 -7.04
C LEU A 24 3.10 -12.01 -7.88
N GLN A 25 2.50 -11.55 -8.98
CA GLN A 25 1.74 -12.43 -9.89
C GLN A 25 2.58 -13.56 -10.48
N ALA A 26 3.86 -13.31 -10.73
CA ALA A 26 4.81 -14.31 -11.22
C ALA A 26 5.43 -15.19 -10.10
N GLY A 27 5.00 -15.05 -8.84
CA GLY A 27 5.55 -15.81 -7.70
C GLY A 27 6.99 -15.44 -7.32
N LYS A 28 7.53 -14.34 -7.85
CA LYS A 28 8.93 -13.90 -7.64
C LYS A 28 9.08 -12.93 -6.46
N CYS A 29 8.01 -12.68 -5.72
CA CYS A 29 7.94 -11.78 -4.58
C CYS A 29 6.73 -12.18 -3.74
N GLY A 30 6.87 -12.38 -2.42
CA GLY A 30 5.75 -12.69 -1.51
C GLY A 30 4.91 -11.47 -1.09
N GLY A 31 5.14 -10.30 -1.70
CA GLY A 31 4.46 -9.05 -1.33
C GLY A 31 4.92 -8.49 0.01
N CYS A 32 4.26 -7.45 0.50
CA CYS A 32 4.69 -6.79 1.74
C CYS A 32 4.55 -7.70 2.99
N LEU A 33 3.60 -8.64 2.96
CA LEU A 33 3.35 -9.56 4.05
C LEU A 33 4.55 -10.49 4.27
N GLU A 34 4.94 -11.23 3.23
CA GLU A 34 5.93 -12.31 3.31
C GLU A 34 7.37 -11.85 3.01
N ASN A 35 7.59 -10.56 2.69
CA ASN A 35 8.94 -10.05 2.42
C ASN A 35 9.73 -9.80 3.72
N GLU A 36 10.09 -10.88 4.42
CA GLU A 36 10.90 -10.86 5.64
C GLU A 36 12.28 -10.21 5.41
N LYS A 37 12.81 -10.32 4.19
CA LYS A 37 14.09 -9.69 3.79
C LYS A 37 14.02 -8.16 3.72
N ALA A 38 12.83 -7.55 3.76
CA ALA A 38 12.66 -6.11 3.76
C ALA A 38 12.87 -5.48 5.16
N VAL A 39 13.90 -5.91 5.89
CA VAL A 39 14.27 -5.36 7.21
C VAL A 39 14.58 -3.86 7.17
N TRP A 40 14.97 -3.35 6.01
CA TRP A 40 15.23 -1.93 5.76
C TRP A 40 13.94 -1.09 5.67
N CYS A 41 12.76 -1.71 5.51
CA CYS A 41 11.50 -1.00 5.35
C CYS A 41 10.91 -0.60 6.70
N LYS A 42 11.26 0.61 7.17
CA LYS A 42 10.82 1.15 8.47
C LYS A 42 9.30 1.14 8.68
N ILE A 43 8.51 1.32 7.62
CA ILE A 43 7.04 1.24 7.72
C ILE A 43 6.58 -0.17 8.03
N ARG A 44 7.16 -1.18 7.36
CA ARG A 44 6.79 -2.57 7.59
C ARG A 44 7.08 -2.92 9.04
N SER A 45 8.29 -2.62 9.52
CA SER A 45 8.66 -2.86 10.92
C SER A 45 7.73 -2.13 11.88
N CYS A 46 7.46 -0.84 11.65
CA CYS A 46 6.57 -0.06 12.52
C CYS A 46 5.15 -0.63 12.55
N CYS A 47 4.56 -1.03 11.42
CA CYS A 47 3.24 -1.64 11.41
C CYS A 47 3.23 -2.99 12.14
N LEU A 48 4.26 -3.83 11.95
CA LEU A 48 4.35 -5.12 12.63
C LEU A 48 4.49 -4.96 14.16
N GLU A 49 5.37 -4.07 14.60
CA GLU A 49 5.59 -3.76 16.02
C GLU A 49 4.31 -3.25 16.71
N ASN A 50 3.43 -2.59 15.97
CA ASN A 50 2.19 -2.01 16.49
C ASN A 50 0.95 -2.85 16.15
N GLY A 51 1.11 -4.06 15.62
CA GLY A 51 -0.01 -4.94 15.26
C GLY A 51 -0.94 -4.38 14.17
N LEU A 52 -0.43 -3.46 13.33
CA LEU A 52 -1.20 -2.77 12.32
C LEU A 52 -1.15 -3.51 10.97
N ASP A 53 -2.32 -3.61 10.34
CA ASP A 53 -2.42 -4.19 9.01
C ASP A 53 -1.86 -3.29 7.92
N THR A 54 -1.99 -1.98 8.09
CA THR A 54 -1.45 -0.93 7.23
C THR A 54 -1.25 0.36 8.03
N CYS A 55 -0.57 1.35 7.46
CA CYS A 55 -0.53 2.70 8.06
C CYS A 55 -1.91 3.36 8.13
N ALA A 56 -2.92 2.84 7.43
CA ALA A 56 -4.29 3.35 7.56
C ALA A 56 -4.86 3.07 8.95
N ASP A 57 -4.46 1.96 9.57
CA ASP A 57 -4.92 1.56 10.90
C ASP A 57 -4.22 2.34 12.03
N CYS A 58 -3.19 3.13 11.71
CA CYS A 58 -2.48 3.95 12.69
C CYS A 58 -3.33 5.17 13.09
N SER A 59 -3.65 5.28 14.38
CA SER A 59 -4.37 6.42 14.99
C SER A 59 -3.45 7.53 15.51
N VAL A 60 -2.15 7.26 15.65
CA VAL A 60 -1.19 8.17 16.30
C VAL A 60 -0.69 9.28 15.37
N SER A 61 -0.64 9.04 14.05
CA SER A 61 -0.08 10.03 13.11
C SER A 61 -0.70 9.96 11.72
N ASN A 62 -0.65 11.10 11.02
CA ASN A 62 -0.95 11.20 9.60
C ASN A 62 0.27 10.73 8.77
N PRO A 63 0.11 9.92 7.70
CA PRO A 63 1.21 9.58 6.80
C PRO A 63 1.96 10.79 6.23
N ARG A 64 1.30 11.96 6.13
CA ARG A 64 1.91 13.22 5.65
C ARG A 64 2.76 13.92 6.71
N GLU A 65 2.71 13.51 7.97
CA GLU A 65 3.47 14.10 9.10
C GLU A 65 4.38 13.07 9.76
N CYS A 66 4.12 11.79 9.52
CA CYS A 66 4.88 10.69 10.10
C CYS A 66 6.27 10.58 9.46
N SER A 67 7.33 10.87 10.23
CA SER A 67 8.72 10.75 9.78
C SER A 67 9.08 9.34 9.31
N LYS A 68 8.55 8.29 9.95
CA LYS A 68 8.73 6.90 9.50
C LYS A 68 8.11 6.65 8.13
N TYR A 69 7.02 7.36 7.82
CA TYR A 69 6.31 7.23 6.55
C TYR A 69 6.94 8.05 5.42
N GLN A 70 7.28 9.31 5.69
CA GLN A 70 7.87 10.23 4.72
C GLN A 70 9.21 9.74 4.15
N ASN A 71 9.96 8.94 4.92
CA ASN A 71 11.20 8.30 4.48
C ASN A 71 11.05 7.32 3.30
N LEU A 72 9.82 6.99 2.86
CA LEU A 72 9.56 6.23 1.62
C LEU A 72 9.88 6.98 0.32
N ILE A 73 9.92 8.31 0.37
CA ILE A 73 9.90 9.15 -0.84
C ILE A 73 11.29 9.20 -1.52
N ALA A 74 12.32 8.63 -0.89
CA ALA A 74 13.70 8.66 -1.41
C ALA A 74 13.98 7.73 -2.62
N SER A 75 13.04 6.89 -3.06
CA SER A 75 13.29 6.03 -4.24
C SER A 75 12.88 6.72 -5.55
N ALA A 76 13.77 6.75 -6.54
CA ALA A 76 13.54 7.33 -7.87
C ALA A 76 12.24 6.86 -8.57
N PHE A 77 11.72 5.68 -8.20
CA PHE A 77 10.45 5.15 -8.70
C PHE A 77 9.22 5.95 -8.25
N ALA A 78 9.26 6.66 -7.11
CA ALA A 78 8.15 7.50 -6.66
C ALA A 78 7.88 8.66 -7.63
N PHE A 79 8.93 9.18 -8.26
CA PHE A 79 8.85 10.26 -9.26
C PHE A 79 8.30 9.74 -10.60
N ILE A 80 8.79 8.59 -11.09
CA ILE A 80 8.36 8.00 -12.37
C ILE A 80 6.90 7.56 -12.34
N PHE A 81 6.43 6.98 -11.22
CA PHE A 81 5.06 6.45 -11.13
C PHE A 81 4.02 7.45 -10.63
N ARG A 82 4.39 8.74 -10.42
CA ARG A 82 3.52 9.78 -9.84
C ARG A 82 2.75 9.27 -8.61
N SER A 83 3.40 8.48 -7.76
CA SER A 83 2.74 7.77 -6.67
C SER A 83 2.32 8.74 -5.56
N ASP A 84 1.06 8.64 -5.12
CA ASP A 84 0.53 9.29 -3.92
C ASP A 84 0.07 8.22 -2.92
N ARG A 85 1.05 7.62 -2.25
CA ARG A 85 0.79 6.63 -1.19
C ARG A 85 0.04 7.25 -0.02
N PRO A 86 0.33 8.48 0.47
CA PRO A 86 -0.52 9.13 1.46
C PRO A 86 -2.00 9.15 1.07
N ALA A 87 -2.33 9.53 -0.19
CA ALA A 87 -3.71 9.48 -0.65
C ALA A 87 -4.31 8.06 -0.63
N SER A 88 -3.51 7.04 -0.91
CA SER A 88 -3.95 5.64 -0.80
C SER A 88 -4.26 5.26 0.65
N ILE A 89 -3.44 5.70 1.60
CA ILE A 89 -3.71 5.53 3.04
C ILE A 89 -4.97 6.28 3.46
N ASP A 90 -5.14 7.53 3.03
CA ASP A 90 -6.33 8.33 3.32
C ASP A 90 -7.60 7.66 2.78
N TYR A 91 -7.53 7.11 1.56
CA TYR A 91 -8.63 6.35 0.95
C TYR A 91 -8.95 5.07 1.74
N ILE A 92 -7.92 4.28 2.12
CA ILE A 92 -8.12 3.07 2.92
C ILE A 92 -8.74 3.40 4.28
N ARG A 93 -8.32 4.49 4.94
CA ARG A 93 -8.92 4.97 6.20
C ARG A 93 -10.40 5.27 6.04
N LYS A 94 -10.77 5.97 4.97
CA LYS A 94 -12.15 6.43 4.75
C LYS A 94 -13.09 5.33 4.24
N HIS A 95 -12.61 4.45 3.37
CA HIS A 95 -13.45 3.50 2.61
C HIS A 95 -13.14 2.02 2.90
N GLY A 96 -12.07 1.74 3.64
CA GLY A 96 -11.62 0.40 3.96
C GLY A 96 -10.78 -0.27 2.86
N ARG A 97 -10.03 -1.31 3.25
CA ARG A 97 -9.14 -2.06 2.35
C ARG A 97 -9.86 -2.73 1.18
N ARG A 98 -11.10 -3.20 1.38
CA ARG A 98 -11.88 -3.86 0.32
C ARG A 98 -12.21 -2.88 -0.82
N ALA A 99 -12.66 -1.67 -0.49
CA ALA A 99 -12.93 -0.64 -1.48
C ALA A 99 -11.65 -0.25 -2.23
N PHE A 100 -10.52 -0.12 -1.51
CA PHE A 100 -9.23 0.17 -2.13
C PHE A 100 -8.80 -0.92 -3.11
N ILE A 101 -8.96 -2.20 -2.76
CA ILE A 101 -8.63 -3.31 -3.66
C ILE A 101 -9.49 -3.29 -4.92
N SER A 102 -10.82 -3.10 -4.78
CA SER A 102 -11.73 -2.98 -5.92
C SER A 102 -11.29 -1.85 -6.85
N LEU A 103 -11.03 -0.66 -6.27
CA LEU A 103 -10.58 0.51 -7.00
C LEU A 103 -9.27 0.24 -7.76
N MET A 104 -8.26 -0.29 -7.06
CA MET A 104 -6.95 -0.57 -7.67
C MET A 104 -7.05 -1.63 -8.77
N THR A 105 -7.89 -2.64 -8.59
CA THR A 105 -8.14 -3.69 -9.59
C THR A 105 -8.80 -3.11 -10.84
N GLU A 106 -9.87 -2.32 -10.68
CA GLU A 106 -10.59 -1.67 -11.78
C GLU A 106 -9.68 -0.72 -12.56
N GLN A 107 -8.93 0.12 -11.84
CA GLN A 107 -8.02 1.10 -12.44
C GLN A 107 -6.72 0.48 -12.98
N LYS A 108 -6.48 -0.82 -12.74
CA LYS A 108 -5.23 -1.53 -13.07
C LYS A 108 -4.00 -0.81 -12.53
N GLN A 109 -4.10 -0.26 -11.32
CA GLN A 109 -3.07 0.54 -10.65
C GLN A 109 -2.66 -0.11 -9.33
N MET A 110 -1.42 0.14 -8.88
CA MET A 110 -0.98 -0.31 -7.55
C MET A 110 -1.16 0.78 -6.49
N VAL A 111 -1.38 2.02 -6.88
CA VAL A 111 -1.42 3.18 -5.98
C VAL A 111 -2.23 4.29 -6.60
N ILE A 112 -2.87 5.10 -5.76
CA ILE A 112 -3.43 6.40 -6.17
C ILE A 112 -2.30 7.28 -6.73
N ARG A 113 -2.54 7.92 -7.87
CA ARG A 113 -1.57 8.81 -8.50
C ARG A 113 -1.82 10.26 -8.10
N LYS A 114 -0.76 11.07 -8.08
CA LYS A 114 -0.85 12.52 -7.82
C LYS A 114 -1.80 13.19 -8.81
N GLY A 115 -2.80 13.90 -8.29
CA GLY A 115 -3.84 14.61 -9.06
C GLY A 115 -5.03 13.73 -9.46
N GLN A 116 -5.07 12.47 -9.02
CA GLN A 116 -6.22 11.59 -9.23
C GLN A 116 -7.20 11.75 -8.07
N SER A 117 -8.42 12.18 -8.37
CA SER A 117 -9.52 12.24 -7.42
C SER A 117 -10.49 11.09 -7.67
N PHE A 118 -10.93 10.46 -6.59
CA PHE A 118 -11.98 9.46 -6.62
C PHE A 118 -13.18 10.03 -5.86
N LYS A 119 -14.35 9.96 -6.47
CA LYS A 119 -15.61 10.38 -5.84
C LYS A 119 -16.05 9.34 -4.82
#